data_AF-A0A519I7X0-F1
#
_entry.id   AF-A0A519I7X0-F1
#
_cell.length_a   1.000
_cell.length_b   1.000
_cell.length_c   1.000
_cell.angle_alpha   90.00
_cell.angle_beta   90.00
_cell.angle_gamma   90.00
#
_symmetry.space_group_name_H-M   'P 1'
#
loop_
_entity.id
_entity.type
_entity.pdbx_description
1 polymer ?
#
loop_
_entity_poly.entity_id
_entity_poly.type
_entity_poly.pdbx_seq_one_letter_code
_entity_poly.pdbx_strand_id
1 'polypeptide(L)'
;MTEQQRDLEKRLFAAALYRIRLLLASHVGSDAHSPEAAAAALAYLLHNDALAALSNQPVDIPGVLSKLDRLSRSWAWQFLQNFGGACSMRPNNSLKPKPLRGSASFRR
;
A
#
# COMPACT_ATOMS: atom_id res chain seq x y z
N MET A 1 26.17 -17.10 17.20
CA MET A 1 24.76 -17.43 17.52
C MET A 1 24.53 -18.90 17.27
N THR A 2 23.86 -19.60 18.19
CA THR A 2 23.55 -21.03 18.04
C THR A 2 22.33 -21.22 17.13
N GLU A 3 22.23 -22.40 16.51
CA GLU A 3 21.12 -22.74 15.62
C GLU A 3 19.76 -22.76 16.34
N GLN A 4 19.76 -23.22 17.60
CA GLN A 4 18.60 -23.18 18.49
C GLN A 4 18.10 -21.75 18.74
N GLN A 5 19.00 -20.76 18.84
CA GLN A 5 18.60 -19.37 19.04
C GLN A 5 17.94 -18.78 17.80
N ARG A 6 18.47 -19.09 16.60
CA ARG A 6 17.83 -18.67 15.33
C ARG A 6 16.44 -19.29 15.16
N ASP A 7 16.25 -20.53 15.59
CA ASP A 7 14.95 -21.19 15.53
C ASP A 7 13.95 -20.62 16.54
N LEU A 8 14.41 -20.26 17.74
CA LEU A 8 13.58 -19.55 18.72
C LEU A 8 13.12 -18.19 18.19
N GLU A 9 14.02 -17.43 17.56
CA GLU A 9 13.70 -16.13 16.95
C GLU A 9 12.66 -16.27 15.84
N LYS A 10 12.83 -17.22 14.92
CA LYS A 10 11.84 -17.49 13.86
C LYS A 10 10.47 -17.81 14.43
N ARG A 11 10.40 -18.67 15.45
CA ARG A 11 9.14 -19.05 16.11
C ARG A 11 8.50 -17.88 16.82
N LEU A 12 9.29 -17.03 17.48
CA LEU A 12 8.80 -15.81 18.12
C LEU A 12 8.19 -14.84 17.09
N PHE A 13 8.87 -14.61 15.97
CA PHE A 13 8.36 -13.77 14.88
C PHE A 13 7.08 -14.34 14.27
N ALA A 14 7.03 -15.65 14.04
CA ALA A 14 5.85 -16.30 13.50
C ALA A 14 4.64 -16.23 14.46
N ALA A 15 4.87 -16.39 15.77
CA ALA A 15 3.84 -16.21 16.79
C ALA A 15 3.34 -14.75 16.86
N ALA A 16 4.24 -13.78 16.77
CA ALA A 16 3.88 -12.36 16.73
C ALA A 16 3.02 -12.03 15.50
N LEU A 17 3.40 -12.50 14.31
CA LEU A 17 2.62 -12.34 13.08
C LEU A 17 1.22 -12.94 13.19
N TYR A 18 1.11 -14.15 13.77
CA TYR A 18 -0.19 -14.78 14.02
C TYR A 18 -1.07 -13.95 14.95
N ARG A 19 -0.49 -13.37 16.01
CA ARG A 19 -1.20 -12.51 16.96
C ARG A 19 -1.67 -11.20 16.30
N ILE A 20 -0.80 -10.57 15.51
CA ILE A 20 -1.13 -9.34 14.76
C ILE A 20 -2.29 -9.61 13.79
N ARG A 21 -2.28 -10.74 13.08
CA ARG A 21 -3.39 -11.14 12.22
C ARG A 21 -4.72 -11.24 12.98
N LEU A 22 -4.71 -11.84 14.18
CA LEU A 22 -5.93 -11.94 15.00
C LEU A 22 -6.45 -10.57 15.43
N LEU A 23 -5.56 -9.67 15.84
CA LEU A 23 -5.92 -8.30 16.23
C LEU A 23 -6.49 -7.50 15.06
N LEU A 24 -5.98 -7.75 13.85
CA LEU A 24 -6.37 -7.05 12.63
C LEU A 24 -7.46 -7.76 11.83
N ALA A 25 -8.05 -8.85 12.36
CA ALA A 25 -9.04 -9.66 11.65
C ALA A 25 -10.26 -8.84 11.18
N SER A 26 -10.67 -7.83 11.96
CA SER A 26 -11.76 -6.92 11.63
C SER A 26 -11.45 -5.94 10.48
N HIS A 27 -10.19 -5.81 10.09
CA HIS A 27 -9.72 -4.90 9.05
C HIS A 27 -9.37 -5.63 7.74
N VAL A 28 -9.46 -6.97 7.72
CA VAL A 28 -9.20 -7.78 6.53
C VAL A 28 -10.32 -7.56 5.51
N GLY A 29 -9.95 -7.12 4.29
CA GLY A 29 -10.92 -6.86 3.22
C GLY A 29 -11.71 -5.56 3.38
N SER A 30 -11.32 -4.69 4.32
CA SER A 30 -11.85 -3.34 4.38
C SER A 30 -11.38 -2.54 3.15
N ASP A 31 -12.32 -1.95 2.42
CA ASP A 31 -12.04 -1.03 1.30
C ASP A 31 -11.44 0.31 1.77
N ALA A 32 -11.32 0.50 3.09
CA ALA A 32 -10.63 1.64 3.65
C ALA A 32 -9.15 1.61 3.25
N HIS A 33 -8.68 2.64 2.55
CA HIS A 33 -7.26 2.90 2.31
C HIS A 33 -6.53 3.34 3.58
N SER A 34 -6.71 2.58 4.66
CA SER A 34 -6.18 2.86 5.98
C SER A 34 -4.92 2.03 6.25
N PRO A 35 -3.99 2.54 7.07
CA PRO A 35 -2.79 1.79 7.43
C PRO A 35 -3.11 0.46 8.16
N GLU A 36 -4.25 0.39 8.85
CA GLU A 36 -4.73 -0.81 9.53
C GLU A 36 -5.16 -1.89 8.52
N ALA A 37 -5.86 -1.52 7.44
CA ALA A 37 -6.24 -2.44 6.37
C ALA A 37 -5.00 -2.97 5.63
N ALA A 38 -3.99 -2.12 5.40
CA ALA A 38 -2.71 -2.52 4.85
C ALA A 38 -1.97 -3.50 5.78
N ALA A 39 -1.86 -3.19 7.07
CA ALA A 39 -1.26 -4.08 8.05
C ALA A 39 -2.01 -5.42 8.12
N ALA A 40 -3.34 -5.41 8.04
CA ALA A 40 -4.17 -6.61 8.01
C ALA A 40 -3.86 -7.47 6.79
N ALA A 41 -3.78 -6.88 5.60
CA ALA A 41 -3.45 -7.58 4.36
C ALA A 41 -2.06 -8.24 4.43
N LEU A 42 -1.05 -7.56 4.98
CA LEU A 42 0.29 -8.09 5.13
C LEU A 42 0.35 -9.24 6.14
N ALA A 43 -0.32 -9.09 7.29
CA ALA A 43 -0.42 -10.16 8.29
C ALA A 43 -1.17 -11.38 7.72
N TYR A 44 -2.17 -11.15 6.87
CA TYR A 44 -2.91 -12.23 6.21
C TYR A 44 -2.04 -12.98 5.19
N LEU A 45 -1.27 -12.25 4.39
CA LEU A 45 -0.38 -12.76 3.35
C LEU A 45 0.75 -13.63 3.92
N LEU A 46 1.33 -13.24 5.05
CA LEU A 46 2.44 -13.97 5.71
C LEU A 46 1.98 -15.08 6.65
N HIS A 47 0.68 -15.20 6.94
CA HIS A 47 0.17 -16.13 7.95
C HIS A 47 0.54 -17.59 7.68
N ASN A 48 0.39 -18.04 6.42
CA ASN A 48 0.67 -19.43 6.07
C ASN A 48 2.15 -19.77 6.24
N ASP A 49 3.02 -18.82 5.90
CA ASP A 49 4.47 -18.95 6.02
C ASP A 49 4.91 -18.90 7.50
N ALA A 50 4.24 -18.09 8.31
CA ALA A 50 4.39 -18.10 9.77
C ALA A 50 3.93 -19.44 10.39
N LEU A 51 2.80 -19.98 9.94
CA LEU A 51 2.31 -21.29 10.41
C LEU A 51 3.28 -22.42 10.04
N ALA A 52 3.85 -22.37 8.82
CA ALA A 52 4.88 -23.30 8.40
C ALA A 52 6.12 -23.21 9.29
N ALA A 53 6.60 -21.99 9.60
CA ALA A 53 7.73 -21.78 10.50
C ALA A 53 7.46 -22.32 11.93
N LEU A 54 6.25 -22.14 12.46
CA LEU A 54 5.86 -22.69 13.77
C LEU A 54 5.77 -24.21 13.77
N SER A 55 5.33 -24.79 12.66
CA SER A 55 5.15 -26.24 12.49
C SER A 55 6.43 -26.96 12.06
N ASN A 56 7.58 -26.27 12.08
CA ASN A 56 8.87 -26.79 11.62
C ASN A 56 8.85 -27.27 10.15
N GLN A 57 7.96 -26.70 9.34
CA GLN A 57 7.83 -26.96 7.91
C GLN A 57 8.75 -26.02 7.12
N PRO A 58 9.19 -26.41 5.91
CA PRO A 58 9.97 -25.54 5.06
C PRO A 58 9.18 -24.29 4.68
N VAL A 59 9.84 -23.13 4.74
CA VAL A 59 9.29 -21.84 4.32
C VAL A 59 9.88 -21.49 2.96
N ASP A 60 9.02 -21.22 1.98
CA ASP A 60 9.43 -20.75 0.66
C ASP A 60 9.79 -19.26 0.70
N ILE A 61 11.04 -18.97 1.07
CA ILE A 61 11.54 -17.59 1.17
C ILE A 61 11.41 -16.83 -0.16
N PRO A 62 11.80 -17.37 -1.34
CA PRO A 62 11.57 -16.71 -2.62
C PRO A 62 10.09 -16.37 -2.90
N GLY A 63 9.19 -17.30 -2.58
CA GLY A 63 7.75 -17.08 -2.71
C GLY A 63 7.24 -15.96 -1.79
N VAL A 64 7.68 -15.96 -0.53
CA VAL A 64 7.34 -14.91 0.46
C VAL A 64 7.77 -13.53 -0.04
N LEU A 65 9.02 -13.39 -0.50
CA LEU A 65 9.54 -12.12 -1.02
C LEU A 65 8.76 -11.66 -2.26
N SER A 66 8.41 -12.59 -3.15
CA SER A 66 7.60 -12.27 -4.34
C SER A 66 6.19 -11.79 -3.97
N LYS A 67 5.56 -12.41 -2.95
CA LYS A 67 4.25 -11.97 -2.44
C LYS A 67 4.33 -10.57 -1.81
N LEU A 68 5.37 -10.31 -1.00
CA LEU A 68 5.61 -9.01 -0.38
C LEU A 68 5.84 -7.91 -1.42
N ASP A 69 6.59 -8.21 -2.48
CA ASP A 69 6.87 -7.24 -3.53
C ASP A 69 5.63 -6.93 -4.41
N ARG A 70 4.73 -7.90 -4.60
CA ARG A 70 3.43 -7.62 -5.22
C ARG A 70 2.56 -6.72 -4.34
N LEU A 71 2.55 -6.98 -3.03
CA LEU A 71 1.77 -6.19 -2.07
C LEU A 71 2.32 -4.76 -1.96
N SER A 72 3.64 -4.59 -1.88
CA SER A 72 4.29 -3.27 -1.83
C SER A 72 3.99 -2.45 -3.09
N ARG A 73 4.03 -3.08 -4.28
CA ARG A 73 3.66 -2.42 -5.54
C ARG A 73 2.19 -2.00 -5.56
N SER A 74 1.28 -2.83 -5.04
CA SER A 74 -0.14 -2.48 -4.91
C SER A 74 -0.33 -1.26 -4.02
N TRP A 75 0.35 -1.19 -2.87
CA TRP A 75 0.28 -0.05 -1.96
C TRP A 75 0.96 1.20 -2.52
N ALA A 76 2.07 1.06 -3.24
CA ALA A 76 2.72 2.18 -3.92
C ALA A 76 1.81 2.81 -4.98
N TRP A 77 1.08 1.97 -5.74
CA TRP A 77 0.07 2.45 -6.68
C TRP A 77 -1.10 3.13 -5.97
N GLN A 78 -1.59 2.59 -4.85
CA GLN A 78 -2.65 3.21 -4.05
C GLN A 78 -2.21 4.55 -3.45
N PHE A 79 -0.96 4.63 -2.96
CA PHE A 79 -0.35 5.87 -2.50
C PHE A 79 -0.32 6.90 -3.64
N LEU A 80 0.19 6.53 -4.82
CA LEU A 80 0.21 7.42 -5.98
C LEU A 80 -1.18 7.85 -6.44
N GLN A 81 -2.22 7.02 -6.30
CA GLN A 81 -3.60 7.41 -6.61
C GLN A 81 -4.14 8.44 -5.61
N ASN A 82 -3.86 8.25 -4.31
CA ASN A 82 -4.25 9.18 -3.25
C ASN A 82 -3.57 10.55 -3.41
N PHE A 83 -2.31 10.59 -3.85
CA PHE A 83 -1.57 11.83 -4.09
C PHE A 83 -1.77 12.39 -5.51
N GLY A 84 -1.99 11.54 -6.51
CA GLY A 84 -2.23 11.92 -7.91
C GLY A 84 -3.62 12.50 -8.14
N GLY A 85 -4.62 12.05 -7.39
CA GLY A 85 -5.96 12.66 -7.36
C GLY A 85 -5.94 14.11 -6.87
N ALA A 86 -4.98 14.47 -6.01
CA ALA A 86 -4.80 15.85 -5.54
C ALA A 86 -4.23 16.80 -6.62
N CYS A 87 -3.57 16.26 -7.66
CA CYS A 87 -3.10 17.06 -8.80
C CYS A 87 -4.19 17.35 -9.85
N SER A 88 -5.40 16.80 -9.71
CA SER A 88 -6.54 17.12 -10.60
C SER A 88 -7.44 18.20 -10.00
N MET A 89 -6.87 19.33 -9.59
CA MET A 89 -7.62 20.56 -9.28
C MET A 89 -7.37 21.61 -10.38
N ARG A 90 -8.26 21.53 -11.39
CA ARG A 90 -8.71 22.54 -12.37
C ARG A 90 -7.66 23.18 -13.31
N PRO A 91 -7.75 22.97 -14.64
CA PRO A 91 -7.29 23.99 -15.57
C PRO A 91 -8.11 25.26 -15.31
N ASN A 92 -7.45 26.29 -14.79
CA ASN A 92 -8.06 27.59 -14.53
C ASN A 92 -8.40 28.25 -15.87
N ASN A 93 -9.60 27.98 -16.39
CA ASN A 93 -10.11 28.57 -17.63
C ASN A 93 -10.66 30.00 -17.41
N SER A 94 -10.02 30.81 -16.55
CA SER A 94 -10.45 32.16 -16.17
C SER A 94 -9.59 33.29 -16.75
N LEU A 95 -8.93 33.07 -17.88
CA LEU A 95 -8.31 34.13 -18.65
C LEU A 95 -8.87 34.14 -20.08
N LYS A 96 -10.15 34.52 -20.20
CA LYS A 96 -10.60 35.10 -21.48
C LYS A 96 -10.01 36.51 -21.54
N PRO A 97 -9.16 36.85 -22.53
CA PRO A 97 -8.74 38.23 -22.71
C PRO A 97 -9.98 39.09 -22.96
N LYS A 98 -10.18 40.13 -22.14
CA LYS A 98 -11.20 41.16 -22.41
C LYS A 98 -10.91 41.74 -23.80
N PRO A 99 -11.86 41.72 -24.75
CA PRO A 99 -11.69 42.47 -25.97
C PRO A 99 -11.74 43.96 -25.62
N LEU A 100 -10.65 44.68 -25.92
CA LEU A 100 -10.65 46.14 -25.91
C LEU A 100 -11.63 46.59 -27.00
N ARG A 101 -12.81 47.05 -26.58
CA ARG A 101 -13.85 47.58 -27.46
C ARG A 101 -13.65 49.09 -27.60
N GLY A 102 -13.49 49.52 -28.85
CA GLY A 102 -13.62 50.91 -29.31
C GLY A 102 -12.28 51.60 -29.54
N SER A 103 -12.01 52.33 -30.62
CA SER A 103 -12.74 52.63 -31.86
C SER A 103 -11.89 53.69 -32.55
N ALA A 104 -11.48 53.49 -33.80
CA ALA A 104 -11.20 54.59 -34.72
C ALA A 104 -11.03 54.05 -36.15
N SER A 105 -12.07 54.31 -36.93
CA SER A 105 -12.13 54.37 -38.38
C SER A 105 -10.86 54.94 -39.01
N PHE A 106 -10.28 54.25 -39.99
CA PHE A 106 -9.54 54.91 -41.05
C PHE A 106 -9.88 54.27 -42.38
N ARG A 107 -10.57 55.05 -43.23
CA ARG A 107 -10.95 54.72 -44.59
C ARG A 107 -9.84 55.17 -45.54
N ARG A 108 -9.54 54.28 -46.49
CA ARG A 108 -8.84 54.45 -47.78
C ARG A 108 -7.36 54.82 -47.72
#